data_AF-A0A9W7LEW6-F1
#
_entry.id   AF-A0A9W7LEW6-F1
#
_cell.length_a   1.000
_cell.length_b   1.000
_cell.length_c   1.000
_cell.angle_alpha   90.00
_cell.angle_beta   90.00
_cell.angle_gamma   90.00
#
_symmetry.space_group_name_H-M   'P 1'
#
loop_
_entity.id
_entity.type
_entity.pdbx_description
1 polymer ?
#
loop_
_entity_poly.entity_id
_entity_poly.type
_entity_poly.pdbx_seq_one_letter_code
_entity_poly.pdbx_strand_id
1 'polypeptide(L)'
;MCGATAGKYTTIPIAKRRYYGRVQEAVHEYLQMGPAVVKGDLEAEAVAKFFDPKGIVTVEARNQAVNGQCTKKDKTCKGGEIRDSRVNDMRTSMYLLGNAFRFNQQKAPDNLPTVKAAKAFFKDLDDLEKFASPTPGTKKKGQGNGDKFRMAYLRGLEKLDVYLDLVELPPTESGAYDKEFDTRVSANARIT
;
A
#
# COMPACT_ATOMS: atom_id res chain seq x y z
N MET A 1 22.51 20.37 28.18
CA MET A 1 21.68 19.17 27.90
C MET A 1 20.51 19.60 27.01
N CYS A 2 20.64 19.50 25.68
CA CYS A 2 19.53 19.80 24.75
C CYS A 2 18.77 18.50 24.45
N GLY A 3 17.52 18.44 24.88
CA GLY A 3 16.66 17.26 24.77
C GLY A 3 16.21 16.97 23.34
N ALA A 4 16.50 15.77 22.87
CA ALA A 4 16.06 15.22 21.59
C ALA A 4 14.59 14.75 21.63
N THR A 5 13.65 15.68 21.84
CA THR A 5 12.19 15.42 21.85
C THR A 5 11.45 15.92 20.60
N ALA A 6 12.16 16.31 19.54
CA ALA A 6 11.53 16.84 18.31
C ALA A 6 11.11 15.77 17.28
N GLY A 7 11.59 14.52 17.42
CA GLY A 7 11.38 13.46 16.41
C GLY A 7 10.09 12.64 16.52
N LYS A 8 9.34 12.75 17.62
CA LYS A 8 8.14 11.92 17.89
C LYS A 8 6.83 12.54 17.39
N TYR A 9 6.71 13.86 17.38
CA TYR A 9 5.45 14.57 17.09
C TYR A 9 5.28 15.00 15.63
N THR A 10 6.31 14.88 14.79
CA THR A 10 6.28 15.39 13.40
C THR A 10 6.23 14.28 12.35
N THR A 11 6.83 13.11 12.59
CA THR A 11 6.95 12.04 11.58
C THR A 11 5.67 11.24 11.37
N ILE A 12 4.94 10.92 12.44
CA ILE A 12 3.67 10.18 12.36
C ILE A 12 2.61 10.98 11.58
N PRO A 13 2.30 12.26 11.93
CA PRO A 13 1.29 13.02 11.18
C PRO A 13 1.67 13.24 9.72
N ILE A 14 2.96 13.42 9.42
CA ILE A 14 3.45 13.57 8.03
C ILE A 14 3.28 12.27 7.25
N ALA A 15 3.60 11.13 7.85
CA ALA A 15 3.45 9.83 7.20
C ALA A 15 1.97 9.49 6.97
N LYS A 16 1.09 9.74 7.94
CA LYS A 16 -0.36 9.59 7.77
C LYS A 16 -0.85 10.39 6.57
N ARG A 17 -0.48 11.67 6.47
CA ARG A 17 -0.85 12.54 5.31
C ARG A 17 -0.31 12.05 3.96
N ARG A 18 0.79 11.31 3.93
CA ARG A 18 1.45 10.87 2.69
C ARG A 18 1.01 9.48 2.24
N TYR A 19 0.72 8.60 3.17
CA TYR A 19 0.58 7.17 2.90
C TYR A 19 -0.80 6.60 3.26
N TYR A 20 -1.63 7.27 4.06
CA TYR A 20 -2.98 6.76 4.35
C TYR A 20 -3.82 6.59 3.09
N GLY A 21 -3.93 7.61 2.24
CA GLY A 21 -4.72 7.51 1.01
C GLY A 21 -4.24 6.38 0.08
N ARG A 22 -2.92 6.18 -0.02
CA ARG A 22 -2.34 5.07 -0.80
C ARG A 22 -2.62 3.70 -0.19
N VAL A 23 -2.48 3.57 1.12
CA VAL A 23 -2.82 2.32 1.81
C VAL A 23 -4.32 2.05 1.71
N GLN A 24 -5.17 3.07 1.82
CA GLN A 24 -6.61 2.92 1.71
C GLN A 24 -7.05 2.51 0.30
N GLU A 25 -6.49 3.12 -0.74
CA GLU A 25 -6.75 2.69 -2.12
C GLU A 25 -6.26 1.26 -2.36
N ALA A 26 -5.06 0.92 -1.89
CA ALA A 26 -4.55 -0.43 -2.04
C ALA A 26 -5.41 -1.47 -1.32
N VAL A 27 -5.95 -1.14 -0.13
CA VAL A 27 -6.91 -1.99 0.59
C VAL A 27 -8.22 -2.09 -0.18
N HIS A 28 -8.73 -0.99 -0.74
CA HIS A 28 -9.91 -1.01 -1.60
C HIS A 28 -9.74 -1.98 -2.77
N GLU A 29 -8.67 -1.84 -3.55
CA GLU A 29 -8.39 -2.72 -4.68
C GLU A 29 -8.15 -4.17 -4.25
N TYR A 30 -7.56 -4.40 -3.08
CA TYR A 30 -7.41 -5.73 -2.51
C TYR A 30 -8.77 -6.38 -2.17
N LEU A 31 -9.70 -5.60 -1.62
CA LEU A 31 -11.06 -6.06 -1.31
C LEU A 31 -11.88 -6.29 -2.59
N GLN A 32 -11.67 -5.50 -3.64
CA GLN A 32 -12.32 -5.70 -4.95
C GLN A 32 -11.98 -7.05 -5.61
N MET A 33 -10.84 -7.67 -5.26
CA MET A 33 -10.52 -9.03 -5.71
C MET A 33 -11.41 -10.10 -5.05
N GLY A 34 -11.96 -9.83 -3.85
CA GLY A 34 -12.68 -10.81 -3.02
C GLY A 34 -13.79 -11.58 -3.76
N PRO A 35 -14.70 -10.92 -4.49
CA PRO A 35 -15.74 -11.60 -5.26
C PRO A 35 -15.19 -12.57 -6.32
N ALA A 36 -14.08 -12.23 -6.97
CA ALA A 36 -13.42 -13.08 -7.95
C ALA A 36 -12.72 -14.27 -7.28
N VAL A 37 -12.05 -14.02 -6.15
CA VAL A 37 -11.40 -15.05 -5.32
C VAL A 37 -12.41 -16.10 -4.86
N VAL A 38 -13.58 -15.67 -4.36
CA VAL A 38 -14.64 -16.58 -3.89
C VAL A 38 -15.19 -17.45 -5.02
N LYS A 39 -15.28 -16.90 -6.24
CA LYS A 39 -15.70 -17.63 -7.44
C LYS A 39 -14.59 -18.52 -8.03
N GLY A 40 -13.35 -18.41 -7.53
CA GLY A 40 -12.19 -19.11 -8.08
C GLY A 40 -11.73 -18.56 -9.44
N ASP A 41 -12.15 -17.34 -9.79
CA ASP A 41 -11.81 -16.70 -11.05
C ASP A 41 -10.52 -15.87 -10.90
N LEU A 42 -9.39 -16.50 -11.23
CA LEU A 42 -8.06 -15.87 -11.18
C LEU A 42 -7.75 -15.03 -12.43
N GLU A 43 -8.60 -15.09 -13.45
CA GLU A 43 -8.47 -14.31 -14.69
C GLU A 43 -9.30 -13.02 -14.66
N ALA A 44 -10.11 -12.84 -13.61
CA ALA A 44 -10.89 -11.63 -13.38
C ALA A 44 -10.03 -10.37 -13.48
N GLU A 45 -10.62 -9.32 -14.08
CA GLU A 45 -9.94 -8.05 -14.34
C GLU A 45 -9.36 -7.42 -13.07
N ALA A 46 -10.06 -7.53 -11.93
CA ALA A 46 -9.58 -7.02 -10.64
C ALA A 46 -8.28 -7.71 -10.19
N VAL A 47 -8.21 -9.04 -10.29
CA VAL A 47 -6.99 -9.81 -9.98
C VAL A 47 -5.88 -9.49 -10.96
N ALA A 48 -6.21 -9.39 -12.25
CA ALA A 48 -5.24 -9.04 -13.28
C ALA A 48 -4.64 -7.65 -13.06
N LYS A 49 -5.46 -6.64 -12.75
CA LYS A 49 -5.04 -5.25 -12.49
C LYS A 49 -4.17 -5.14 -11.24
N PHE A 50 -4.55 -5.82 -10.16
CA PHE A 50 -3.83 -5.72 -8.88
C PHE A 50 -2.39 -6.24 -8.97
N PHE A 51 -2.19 -7.33 -9.73
CA PHE A 51 -0.86 -7.94 -9.97
C PHE A 51 -0.22 -7.52 -11.28
N ASP A 52 -0.77 -6.54 -12.01
CA ASP A 52 -0.19 -6.13 -13.29
C ASP A 52 1.15 -5.41 -13.06
N PRO A 53 2.29 -5.96 -13.50
CA PRO A 53 3.58 -5.28 -13.40
C PRO A 53 3.64 -4.00 -14.24
N LYS A 54 2.71 -3.83 -15.19
CA LYS A 54 2.54 -2.64 -16.04
C LYS A 54 1.28 -1.84 -15.66
N GLY A 55 0.54 -2.26 -14.63
CA GLY A 55 -0.63 -1.58 -14.08
C GLY A 55 -0.16 -0.38 -13.29
N ILE A 56 0.21 0.68 -14.01
CA ILE A 56 0.87 1.86 -13.47
C ILE A 56 -0.03 2.52 -12.43
N VAL A 57 0.40 2.55 -11.17
CA VAL A 57 -0.06 3.56 -10.20
C VAL A 57 0.53 4.90 -10.65
N THR A 58 -0.17 5.69 -11.44
CA THR A 58 0.33 7.03 -11.80
C THR A 58 0.15 7.95 -10.59
N VAL A 59 1.19 8.08 -9.77
CA VAL A 59 1.19 9.07 -8.70
C VAL A 59 1.62 10.41 -9.29
N GLU A 60 0.66 11.31 -9.52
CA GLU A 60 0.94 12.69 -9.89
C GLU A 60 1.75 13.36 -8.77
N ALA A 61 3.01 13.71 -9.05
CA ALA A 61 3.81 14.41 -8.08
C ALA A 61 3.41 15.89 -8.00
N ARG A 62 3.55 16.48 -6.80
CA ARG A 62 3.33 17.91 -6.54
C ARG A 62 4.00 18.79 -7.61
N ASN A 63 3.38 19.91 -7.94
CA ASN A 63 4.12 21.10 -8.38
C ASN A 63 5.12 21.48 -7.27
N GLN A 64 6.40 21.12 -7.42
CA GLN A 64 7.53 21.38 -6.52
C GLN A 64 7.89 22.87 -6.42
N ALA A 65 6.90 23.74 -6.26
CA ALA A 65 7.16 25.10 -5.81
C ALA A 65 7.37 25.05 -4.29
N VAL A 66 8.63 25.12 -3.86
CA VAL A 66 8.98 25.47 -2.47
C VAL A 66 8.94 26.99 -2.40
N ASN A 67 8.05 27.57 -1.58
CA ASN A 67 7.85 29.03 -1.48
C ASN A 67 7.60 29.75 -2.82
N GLY A 68 6.88 29.12 -3.75
CA GLY A 68 6.57 29.74 -5.05
C GLY A 68 7.73 29.74 -6.07
N GLN A 69 8.88 29.12 -5.76
CA GLN A 69 10.01 29.02 -6.69
C GLN A 69 10.29 27.55 -7.07
N CYS A 70 10.41 27.33 -8.39
CA CYS A 70 10.87 26.06 -8.96
C CYS A 70 12.40 26.01 -8.91
N THR A 71 12.97 25.03 -8.22
CA THR A 71 14.43 24.86 -8.10
C THR A 71 15.07 24.08 -9.26
N LYS A 72 14.28 23.60 -10.21
CA LYS A 72 14.78 22.95 -11.44
C LYS A 72 15.03 23.99 -12.55
N LYS A 73 16.18 23.86 -13.23
CA LYS A 73 16.56 24.72 -14.38
C LYS A 73 15.54 24.68 -15.53
N ASP A 74 14.79 23.59 -15.67
CA ASP A 74 13.91 23.32 -16.82
C ASP A 74 12.48 23.87 -16.71
N LYS A 75 12.15 24.69 -15.70
CA LYS A 75 10.79 25.25 -15.44
C LYS A 75 9.66 24.22 -15.29
N THR A 76 9.93 22.93 -15.41
CA THR A 76 8.99 21.85 -15.15
C THR A 76 9.00 21.53 -13.65
N CYS A 77 8.18 22.25 -12.92
CA CYS A 77 7.96 22.03 -11.49
C CYS A 77 7.21 20.72 -11.19
N LYS A 78 7.01 19.82 -12.15
CA LYS A 78 6.34 18.54 -11.92
C LYS A 78 7.36 17.56 -11.33
N GLY A 79 7.06 16.94 -10.19
CA GLY A 79 7.82 15.75 -9.80
C GLY A 79 7.59 14.63 -10.83
N GLY A 80 8.50 13.66 -10.88
CA GLY A 80 8.36 12.52 -11.79
C GLY A 80 7.16 11.66 -11.40
N GLU A 81 6.41 11.19 -12.40
CA GLU A 81 5.44 10.11 -12.19
C GLU A 81 6.20 8.89 -11.64
N ILE A 82 5.78 8.39 -10.48
CA ILE A 82 6.25 7.10 -9.98
C ILE A 82 5.37 6.06 -10.67
N ARG A 83 5.98 5.08 -11.34
CA ARG A 83 5.27 3.97 -11.99
C ARG A 83 5.65 2.68 -11.27
N ASP A 84 4.71 2.06 -10.59
CA ASP A 84 4.89 0.75 -9.95
C ASP A 84 3.59 -0.06 -10.06
N SER A 85 3.66 -1.36 -9.79
CA SER A 85 2.46 -2.22 -9.71
C SER A 85 1.68 -1.95 -8.42
N ARG A 86 0.38 -2.20 -8.43
CA ARG A 86 -0.50 -1.95 -7.27
C ARG A 86 -0.07 -2.73 -6.04
N VAL A 87 0.29 -4.01 -6.20
CA VAL A 87 0.84 -4.84 -5.11
C VAL A 87 2.15 -4.28 -4.53
N ASN A 88 3.04 -3.71 -5.36
CA ASN A 88 4.28 -3.11 -4.89
C ASN A 88 4.06 -1.75 -4.23
N ASP A 89 3.12 -0.95 -4.74
CA ASP A 89 2.66 0.29 -4.13
C ASP A 89 2.11 0.03 -2.72
N MET A 90 1.28 -1.01 -2.59
CA MET A 90 0.75 -1.49 -1.31
C MET A 90 1.87 -1.87 -0.34
N ARG A 91 2.80 -2.74 -0.78
CA ARG A 91 3.97 -3.13 0.04
C ARG A 91 4.77 -1.92 0.52
N THR A 92 5.07 -1.01 -0.39
CA THR A 92 5.90 0.17 -0.11
C THR A 92 5.19 1.15 0.81
N SER A 93 3.93 1.49 0.54
CA SER A 93 3.14 2.43 1.33
C SER A 93 2.86 1.90 2.73
N MET A 94 2.52 0.61 2.88
CA MET A 94 2.34 -0.02 4.19
C MET A 94 3.64 -0.07 4.98
N TYR A 95 4.77 -0.42 4.35
CA TYR A 95 6.05 -0.41 5.04
C TYR A 95 6.44 0.98 5.53
N LEU A 96 6.32 2.00 4.67
CA LEU A 96 6.65 3.39 5.01
C LEU A 96 5.73 3.96 6.10
N LEU A 97 4.44 3.63 6.05
CA LEU A 97 3.47 4.03 7.06
C LEU A 97 3.75 3.34 8.40
N GLY A 98 3.85 2.01 8.41
CA GLY A 98 4.15 1.26 9.62
C GLY A 98 5.47 1.67 10.26
N ASN A 99 6.46 2.00 9.44
CA ASN A 99 7.74 2.51 9.88
C ASN A 99 7.68 3.88 10.57
N ALA A 100 6.65 4.69 10.28
CA ALA A 100 6.49 6.00 10.90
C ALA A 100 6.11 5.90 12.39
N PHE A 101 5.52 4.78 12.82
CA PHE A 101 5.16 4.51 14.23
C PHE A 101 6.36 4.13 15.11
N ARG A 102 7.60 4.44 14.69
CA ARG A 102 8.80 4.27 15.52
C ARG A 102 8.79 5.18 16.74
N PHE A 103 8.71 4.59 17.93
CA PHE A 103 8.96 5.30 19.18
C PHE A 103 10.45 5.51 19.48
N ASN A 104 11.33 4.67 18.93
CA ASN A 104 12.78 4.78 19.07
C ASN A 104 13.44 4.61 17.68
N GLN A 105 14.06 5.68 17.17
CA GLN A 105 14.69 5.70 15.85
C GLN A 105 15.97 4.86 15.77
N GLN A 106 16.58 4.51 16.92
CA GLN A 106 17.78 3.69 17.00
C GLN A 106 17.49 2.18 16.88
N LYS A 107 16.23 1.76 17.09
CA LYS A 107 15.83 0.37 16.87
C LYS A 107 15.57 0.14 15.38
N ALA A 108 15.99 -1.03 14.90
CA ALA A 108 15.72 -1.46 13.53
C ALA A 108 14.20 -1.46 13.23
N PRO A 109 13.78 -1.05 12.01
CA PRO A 109 12.37 -1.04 11.59
C PRO A 109 11.65 -2.35 11.88
N ASP A 110 12.37 -3.45 11.65
CA ASP A 110 11.84 -4.82 11.66
C ASP A 110 11.37 -5.26 13.04
N ASN A 111 11.77 -4.54 14.08
CA ASN A 111 11.35 -4.83 15.45
C ASN A 111 10.02 -4.16 15.83
N LEU A 112 9.49 -3.28 14.98
CA LEU A 112 8.22 -2.61 15.24
C LEU A 112 7.03 -3.55 15.00
N PRO A 113 6.01 -3.52 15.86
CA PRO A 113 4.80 -4.34 15.66
C PRO A 113 4.12 -4.03 14.33
N THR A 114 4.03 -2.76 13.94
CA THR A 114 3.46 -2.29 12.67
C THR A 114 4.19 -2.85 11.45
N VAL A 115 5.54 -2.82 11.44
CA VAL A 115 6.34 -3.36 10.33
C VAL A 115 6.30 -4.88 10.30
N LYS A 116 6.27 -5.54 11.46
CA LYS A 116 6.08 -7.00 11.55
C LYS A 116 4.74 -7.43 10.98
N ALA A 117 3.66 -6.74 11.34
CA ALA A 117 2.32 -7.00 10.81
C ALA A 117 2.28 -6.80 9.29
N ALA A 118 2.83 -5.69 8.78
CA ALA A 118 2.95 -5.44 7.35
C ALA A 118 3.71 -6.57 6.63
N LYS A 119 4.87 -6.97 7.15
CA LYS A 119 5.66 -8.08 6.57
C LYS A 119 4.96 -9.44 6.64
N ALA A 120 4.16 -9.68 7.69
CA ALA A 120 3.37 -10.90 7.80
C ALA A 120 2.31 -10.96 6.69
N PHE A 121 1.67 -9.83 6.39
CA PHE A 121 0.75 -9.68 5.27
C PHE A 121 1.45 -9.80 3.91
N PHE A 122 2.66 -9.22 3.74
CA PHE A 122 3.41 -9.30 2.48
C PHE A 122 3.72 -10.73 2.05
N LYS A 123 3.92 -11.66 3.00
CA LYS A 123 4.10 -13.08 2.69
C LYS A 123 2.87 -13.69 2.02
N ASP A 124 1.66 -13.28 2.40
CA ASP A 124 0.45 -13.73 1.70
C ASP A 124 0.31 -13.06 0.33
N LEU A 125 0.75 -11.80 0.18
CA LEU A 125 0.83 -11.17 -1.15
C LEU A 125 1.81 -11.91 -2.07
N ASP A 126 2.95 -12.37 -1.55
CA ASP A 126 3.92 -13.19 -2.30
C ASP A 126 3.29 -14.53 -2.74
N ASP A 127 2.56 -15.18 -1.84
CA ASP A 127 1.80 -16.40 -2.15
C ASP A 127 0.73 -16.14 -3.22
N LEU A 128 -0.03 -15.05 -3.10
CA LEU A 128 -1.06 -14.67 -4.07
C LEU A 128 -0.46 -14.37 -5.45
N GLU A 129 0.62 -13.60 -5.51
CA GLU A 129 1.34 -13.27 -6.75
C GLU A 129 1.88 -14.53 -7.43
N LYS A 130 2.42 -15.47 -6.64
CA LYS A 130 2.86 -16.78 -7.11
C LYS A 130 1.72 -17.63 -7.66
N PHE A 131 0.56 -17.64 -6.99
CA PHE A 131 -0.60 -18.44 -7.40
C PHE A 131 -1.39 -17.81 -8.57
N ALA A 132 -1.36 -16.48 -8.71
CA ALA A 132 -1.94 -15.74 -9.84
C ALA A 132 -1.06 -15.79 -11.10
N SER A 133 0.25 -16.03 -10.94
CA SER A 133 1.16 -16.21 -12.06
C SER A 133 0.82 -17.49 -12.86
N PRO A 134 1.05 -17.49 -14.19
CA PRO A 134 0.86 -18.70 -14.98
C PRO A 134 1.81 -19.82 -14.51
N THR A 135 1.27 -21.02 -14.32
CA THR A 135 2.06 -22.19 -13.95
C THR A 135 3.01 -22.56 -15.10
N PRO A 136 4.27 -22.94 -14.84
CA PRO A 136 5.21 -23.36 -15.88
C PRO A 136 4.61 -24.47 -16.75
N GLY A 137 4.54 -24.24 -18.07
CA GLY A 137 3.97 -25.19 -19.04
C GLY A 137 2.49 -24.96 -19.41
N THR A 138 1.81 -24.00 -18.77
CA THR A 138 0.42 -23.61 -19.13
C THR A 138 0.31 -22.12 -19.42
N LYS A 139 -0.46 -21.74 -20.44
CA LYS A 139 -0.74 -20.32 -20.77
C LYS A 139 -1.86 -19.70 -19.92
N LYS A 140 -2.55 -20.49 -19.09
CA LYS A 140 -3.65 -20.03 -18.22
C LYS A 140 -3.12 -19.62 -16.85
N LYS A 141 -3.56 -18.47 -16.33
CA LYS A 141 -3.18 -18.01 -14.99
C LYS A 141 -3.75 -18.96 -13.94
N GLY A 142 -2.90 -19.40 -13.00
CA GLY A 142 -3.33 -20.10 -11.78
C GLY A 142 -4.15 -21.38 -11.93
N GLN A 143 -4.09 -22.08 -13.08
CA GLN A 143 -4.84 -23.33 -13.28
C GLN A 143 -4.49 -24.37 -12.18
N GLY A 144 -5.46 -24.74 -11.35
CA GLY A 144 -5.28 -25.65 -10.22
C GLY A 144 -4.81 -25.01 -8.90
N ASN A 145 -4.62 -23.68 -8.86
CA ASN A 145 -4.21 -22.95 -7.65
C ASN A 145 -5.36 -22.16 -6.99
N GLY A 146 -6.60 -22.25 -7.49
CA GLY A 146 -7.75 -21.48 -6.99
C GLY A 146 -7.94 -21.59 -5.47
N ASP A 147 -7.91 -22.81 -4.92
CA ASP A 147 -8.05 -23.01 -3.47
C ASP A 147 -6.88 -22.42 -2.68
N LYS A 148 -5.64 -22.56 -3.17
CA LYS A 148 -4.46 -21.97 -2.54
C LYS A 148 -4.49 -20.45 -2.56
N PHE A 149 -4.93 -19.87 -3.67
CA PHE A 149 -5.13 -18.43 -3.84
C PHE A 149 -6.21 -17.93 -2.87
N ARG A 150 -7.35 -18.62 -2.77
CA ARG A 150 -8.42 -18.31 -1.83
C ARG A 150 -7.95 -18.37 -0.37
N MET A 151 -7.22 -19.42 0.01
CA MET A 151 -6.70 -19.54 1.37
C MET A 151 -5.66 -18.46 1.69
N ALA A 152 -4.77 -18.13 0.74
CA ALA A 152 -3.83 -17.03 0.91
C ALA A 152 -4.54 -15.67 1.05
N TYR A 153 -5.61 -15.45 0.30
CA TYR A 153 -6.43 -14.24 0.38
C TYR A 153 -7.10 -14.10 1.76
N LEU A 154 -7.74 -15.15 2.27
CA LEU A 154 -8.40 -15.14 3.58
C LEU A 154 -7.40 -14.92 4.72
N ARG A 155 -6.25 -15.61 4.71
CA ARG A 155 -5.16 -15.35 5.68
C ARG A 155 -4.62 -13.92 5.58
N GLY A 156 -4.58 -13.39 4.36
CA GLY A 156 -4.18 -12.02 4.08
C GLY A 156 -5.13 -11.01 4.74
N LEU A 157 -6.45 -11.21 4.67
CA LEU A 157 -7.45 -10.35 5.32
C LEU A 157 -7.24 -10.29 6.83
N GLU A 158 -7.07 -11.44 7.50
CA GLU A 158 -6.84 -11.48 8.95
C GLU A 158 -5.59 -10.67 9.35
N LYS A 159 -4.50 -10.80 8.59
CA LYS A 159 -3.25 -10.06 8.87
C LYS A 159 -3.34 -8.59 8.48
N LEU A 160 -4.16 -8.27 7.48
CA LEU A 160 -4.42 -6.91 7.06
C LEU A 160 -5.16 -6.16 8.17
N ASP A 161 -6.22 -6.73 8.76
CA ASP A 161 -6.93 -6.09 9.87
C ASP A 161 -6.03 -5.85 11.09
N VAL A 162 -5.16 -6.80 11.42
CA VAL A 162 -4.13 -6.60 12.47
C VAL A 162 -3.23 -5.41 12.16
N TYR A 163 -2.80 -5.26 10.89
CA TYR A 163 -2.00 -4.11 10.50
C TYR A 163 -2.81 -2.81 10.57
N LEU A 164 -4.05 -2.79 10.08
CA LEU A 164 -4.91 -1.61 10.03
C LEU A 164 -5.18 -1.07 11.43
N ASP A 165 -5.47 -1.95 12.40
CA ASP A 165 -5.61 -1.59 13.81
C ASP A 165 -4.35 -0.89 14.34
N LEU A 166 -3.18 -1.48 14.12
CA LEU A 166 -1.89 -0.92 14.59
C LEU A 166 -1.53 0.43 13.96
N VAL A 167 -2.03 0.73 12.76
CA VAL A 167 -1.79 2.01 12.08
C VAL A 167 -2.97 2.96 12.13
N GLU A 168 -3.98 2.65 12.96
CA GLU A 168 -5.18 3.49 13.18
C GLU A 168 -5.97 3.77 11.88
N LEU A 169 -6.07 2.76 11.01
CA LEU A 169 -6.94 2.76 9.84
C LEU A 169 -8.22 1.93 10.13
N PRO A 170 -9.35 2.23 9.48
CA PRO A 170 -10.59 1.50 9.71
C PRO A 170 -10.43 0.01 9.32
N PRO A 171 -11.14 -0.92 9.99
CA PRO A 171 -11.07 -2.33 9.63
C PRO A 171 -11.73 -2.59 8.27
N THR A 172 -11.35 -3.69 7.62
CA THR A 172 -11.82 -4.03 6.26
C THR A 172 -13.35 -4.14 6.17
N GLU A 173 -14.01 -4.61 7.23
CA GLU A 173 -15.47 -4.81 7.28
C GLU A 173 -16.28 -3.53 7.56
N SER A 174 -15.62 -2.40 7.81
CA SER A 174 -16.31 -1.15 8.20
C SER A 174 -17.09 -0.46 7.07
N GLY A 175 -16.96 -0.91 5.82
CA GLY A 175 -17.46 -0.21 4.62
C GLY A 175 -16.73 1.09 4.31
N ALA A 176 -15.70 1.45 5.10
CA ALA A 176 -14.92 2.66 4.86
C ALA A 176 -14.17 2.66 3.53
N TYR A 177 -13.97 1.46 2.96
CA TYR A 177 -13.25 1.19 1.73
C TYR A 177 -14.13 1.13 0.48
N ASP A 178 -15.44 1.38 0.55
CA ASP A 178 -16.34 1.28 -0.62
C ASP A 178 -16.35 2.55 -1.50
N LYS A 179 -15.26 3.32 -1.48
CA LYS A 179 -15.11 4.59 -2.19
C LYS A 179 -13.71 4.72 -2.77
N GLU A 180 -13.58 5.57 -3.79
CA GLU A 180 -12.28 5.93 -4.36
C GLU A 180 -11.49 6.81 -3.37
N PHE A 181 -10.20 6.55 -3.23
CA PHE A 181 -9.33 7.30 -2.33
C PHE A 181 -8.34 8.19 -3.09
N ASP A 182 -8.02 9.33 -2.45
CA ASP A 182 -6.99 10.21 -2.98
C ASP A 182 -5.59 9.59 -2.77
N THR A 183 -5.03 9.05 -3.85
CA THR A 183 -3.70 8.47 -3.90
C THR A 183 -2.59 9.50 -4.12
N ARG A 184 -2.93 10.78 -4.34
CA ARG A 184 -1.95 11.82 -4.60
C ARG A 184 -1.09 12.03 -3.37
N VAL A 185 0.22 12.03 -3.57
CA VAL A 185 1.15 12.44 -2.53
C VAL A 185 0.93 13.93 -2.27
N SER A 186 0.32 14.27 -1.13
CA SER A 186 0.15 15.64 -0.59
C SER A 186 -1.12 16.43 -0.96
N ALA A 187 -2.26 15.80 -1.28
CA ALA A 187 -3.49 16.57 -1.57
C ALA A 187 -4.09 17.32 -0.36
N ASN A 188 -3.72 17.01 0.89
CA ASN A 188 -4.17 17.78 2.07
C ASN A 188 -2.98 18.30 2.90
N ALA A 189 -2.32 19.34 2.38
CA ALA A 189 -1.30 20.11 3.08
C ALA A 189 -1.85 21.38 3.79
N ARG A 190 -3.16 21.50 3.98
CA ARG A 190 -3.73 22.65 4.72
C ARG A 190 -4.75 22.17 5.75
N ILE A 191 -4.31 22.05 6.99
CA ILE A 191 -5.16 22.33 8.13
C ILE A 191 -4.75 23.75 8.51
N THR A 192 -5.62 24.72 8.23
CA THR A 192 -5.57 26.04 8.88
C THR A 192 -5.82 25.89 10.36
#